data_AF-A0A849RBD4-F1
#
_entry.id   AF-A0A849RBD4-F1
#
_cell.length_a   1.000
_cell.length_b   1.000
_cell.length_c   1.000
_cell.angle_alpha   90.00
_cell.angle_beta   90.00
_cell.angle_gamma   90.00
#
_symmetry.space_group_name_H-M   'P 1'
#
loop_
_entity.id
_entity.type
_entity.pdbx_description
1 polymer ?
#
loop_
_entity_poly.entity_id
_entity_poly.type
_entity_poly.pdbx_seq_one_letter_code
_entity_poly.pdbx_strand_id
1 'polypeptide(L)' 'MTTDFKSHHDHSLTHWNMVDGNGNILSQGASYGLYGADGRLLQMTGFFELPNTD' A
#
# COMPACT_ATOMS: atom_id res chain seq x y z
N MET A 1 2.39 7.63 -4.36
CA MET A 1 2.55 7.08 -5.73
C MET A 1 2.65 5.57 -5.65
N THR A 2 1.81 4.83 -6.37
CA THR A 2 1.89 3.36 -6.48
C THR A 2 3.06 2.97 -7.37
N THR A 3 3.87 2.01 -6.93
CA THR A 3 5.04 1.51 -7.67
C THR A 3 4.85 0.09 -8.20
N ASP A 4 4.04 -0.73 -7.52
CA ASP A 4 3.63 -2.06 -7.96
C ASP A 4 2.25 -2.39 -7.43
N PHE A 5 1.47 -3.14 -8.21
CA PHE A 5 0.16 -3.66 -7.79
C PHE A 5 0.00 -5.09 -8.31
N LYS A 6 -0.26 -6.02 -7.40
CA LYS A 6 -0.61 -7.41 -7.69
C LYS A 6 -1.99 -7.70 -7.12
N SER A 7 -2.76 -8.52 -7.82
CA SER A 7 -4.04 -9.02 -7.32
C SER A 7 -4.17 -10.51 -7.61
N HIS A 8 -4.88 -11.20 -6.72
CA HIS A 8 -5.22 -12.61 -6.86
C HIS A 8 -6.49 -12.92 -6.06
N HIS A 9 -7.55 -13.37 -6.75
CA HIS A 9 -8.90 -13.50 -6.18
C HIS A 9 -9.30 -12.20 -5.45
N ASP A 10 -9.81 -12.30 -4.23
CA ASP A 10 -10.30 -11.18 -3.44
C ASP A 10 -9.20 -10.52 -2.60
N HIS A 11 -7.97 -10.53 -3.11
CA HIS A 11 -6.81 -9.97 -2.43
C HIS A 11 -5.95 -9.11 -3.35
N SER A 12 -5.32 -8.10 -2.78
CA SER A 12 -4.31 -7.29 -3.47
C SER A 12 -3.08 -7.04 -2.60
N LEU A 13 -1.94 -6.89 -3.25
CA LEU A 13 -0.70 -6.41 -2.67
C LEU A 13 -0.22 -5.21 -3.48
N THR A 14 -0.04 -4.07 -2.81
CA THR A 14 0.40 -2.82 -3.43
C THR A 14 1.68 -2.35 -2.77
N HIS A 15 2.65 -1.91 -3.55
CA HIS A 15 3.81 -1.15 -3.07
C HIS A 15 3.65 0.31 -3.46
N TRP A 16 4.06 1.22 -2.57
CA TRP A 16 3.88 2.64 -2.76
C TRP A 16 5.01 3.47 -2.13
N ASN A 17 5.19 4.67 -2.67
CA ASN A 17 5.98 5.75 -2.10
C ASN A 17 5.04 6.87 -1.64
N MET A 18 5.17 7.32 -0.40
CA MET A 18 4.62 8.61 0.03
C MET A 18 5.57 9.70 -0.45
N VAL A 19 5.05 10.72 -1.13
CA VAL A 19 5.85 11.81 -1.70
C VAL A 19 5.35 13.16 -1.21
N ASP A 20 6.27 14.13 -1.06
CA ASP A 20 5.92 15.52 -0.79
C ASP A 20 5.42 16.25 -2.05
N GLY A 21 5.08 17.54 -1.91
CA GLY A 21 4.60 18.37 -3.04
C GLY A 21 5.66 18.63 -4.13
N ASN A 22 6.94 18.37 -3.85
CA ASN A 22 8.05 18.50 -4.80
C ASN A 22 8.42 17.14 -5.44
N GLY A 23 7.80 16.05 -5.01
CA GLY A 23 8.07 14.69 -5.48
C GLY A 23 9.16 13.94 -4.72
N ASN A 24 9.70 14.49 -3.62
CA ASN A 24 10.66 13.76 -2.79
C ASN A 24 9.96 12.62 -2.05
N ILE A 25 10.60 11.45 -1.94
CA ILE A 25 10.06 10.31 -1.21
C ILE A 25 10.22 10.58 0.30
N LEU A 26 9.09 10.58 1.01
CA LEU A 26 9.03 10.74 2.47
C LEU A 26 9.01 9.39 3.19
N SER A 27 8.39 8.38 2.57
CA SER A 27 8.26 7.04 3.13
C SER A 27 7.93 6.05 2.02
N GLN A 28 8.20 4.77 2.27
CA GLN A 28 7.82 3.67 1.40
C GLN A 28 7.01 2.66 2.22
N GLY A 29 6.12 1.95 1.55
CA GLY A 29 5.35 0.93 2.21
C GLY A 29 4.66 -0.03 1.27
N ALA A 30 3.98 -0.97 1.90
CA ALA A 30 3.13 -1.93 1.24
C ALA A 30 1.73 -1.93 1.88
N SER A 31 0.74 -2.33 1.11
CA SER A 31 -0.62 -2.54 1.61
C SER A 31 -1.19 -3.84 1.07
N TYR A 32 -1.79 -4.61 1.96
CA TYR A 32 -2.53 -5.83 1.63
C TYR A 32 -4.03 -5.57 1.76
N GLY A 33 -4.78 -5.71 0.67
CA GLY A 33 -6.22 -5.50 0.62
C GLY A 33 -6.99 -6.83 0.58
N LEU A 34 -8.13 -6.88 1.26
CA LEU A 34 -9.13 -7.94 1.17
C LEU A 34 -10.45 -7.35 0.64
N TYR A 35 -11.06 -8.01 -0.33
CA TYR A 35 -12.30 -7.58 -0.97
C TYR A 35 -13.44 -8.55 -0.66
N GLY A 36 -14.67 -8.05 -0.65
CA GLY A 36 -15.87 -8.85 -0.50
C GLY A 36 -16.34 -9.41 -1.84
N ALA A 37 -17.31 -10.31 -1.79
CA ALA A 37 -17.94 -10.88 -2.99
C ALA A 37 -18.61 -9.83 -3.89
N ASP A 38 -18.90 -8.64 -3.37
CA ASP A 38 -19.40 -7.48 -4.13
C ASP A 38 -18.27 -6.62 -4.75
N GLY A 39 -17.02 -7.06 -4.64
CA GLY A 39 -15.82 -6.39 -5.13
C GLY A 39 -15.38 -5.18 -4.31
N ARG A 40 -16.04 -4.88 -3.17
CA ARG A 40 -15.69 -3.74 -2.33
C ARG A 40 -14.60 -4.11 -1.33
N LEU A 41 -13.76 -3.14 -1.00
CA LEU A 41 -12.71 -3.30 0.02
C LEU A 41 -13.36 -3.54 1.39
N LEU A 42 -13.04 -4.67 2.00
CA LEU A 42 -13.46 -5.00 3.37
C LEU A 42 -12.41 -4.57 4.39
N GLN A 43 -11.15 -4.82 4.08
CA GLN A 43 -10.03 -4.56 4.97
C GLN A 43 -8.78 -4.18 4.17
N MET A 44 -7.94 -3.34 4.77
CA MET A 44 -6.59 -3.08 4.30
C MET A 44 -5.63 -3.07 5.48
N THR A 45 -4.52 -3.78 5.35
CA THR A 45 -3.41 -3.75 6.31
C THR A 45 -2.21 -3.07 5.67
N GLY A 46 -1.70 -2.02 6.31
CA GLY A 46 -0.52 -1.27 5.85
C GLY A 46 0.75 -1.67 6.59
N PHE A 47 1.86 -1.73 5.86
CA PHE A 47 3.21 -1.96 6.37
C PHE A 47 4.10 -0.82 5.89
N PHE A 48 4.77 -0.17 6.81
CA PHE A 48 5.70 0.92 6.54
C PHE A 48 6.71 1.00 7.67
N GLU A 49 7.91 1.46 7.34
CA GLU A 49 8.93 1.70 8.36
C GLU A 49 8.61 2.96 9.15
N LEU A 50 8.87 2.91 10.45
CA LEU A 50 8.77 4.09 11.30
C LEU A 50 10.01 4.97 11.07
N PRO A 51 9.88 6.31 11.16
CA PRO A 51 11.05 7.16 11.18
C PRO A 51 11.98 6.75 12.33
N ASN A 52 13.28 6.54 12.02
CA ASN A 52 14.37 6.25 12.97
C ASN A 52 14.42 4.84 13.58
N THR A 53 13.90 3.81 12.90
CA THR A 53 14.29 2.43 13.20
C THR A 53 15.57 2.10 12.43
N ASP A 54 16.73 2.33 13.09
CA ASP A 54 18.05 1.83 12.67
C ASP A 54 18.16 0.31 12.88
#